data_AF-A0A760AES7-F1
#
_entry.id   AF-A0A760AES7-F1
#
_cell.length_a   1.000
_cell.length_b   1.000
_cell.length_c   1.000
_cell.angle_alpha   90.00
_cell.angle_beta   90.00
_cell.angle_gamma   90.00
#
_symmetry.space_group_name_H-M   'P 1'
#
loop_
_entity.id
_entity.type
_entity.pdbx_description
1 polymer ?
#
loop_
_entity_poly.entity_id
_entity_poly.type
_entity_poly.pdbx_seq_one_letter_code
_entity_poly.pdbx_strand_id
1 'polypeptide(L)'
;MQRKLATWAATAPSRRIERLLRLITQPEWLAEAARITLSSKGAQTPGVDGMNKAKLQAGLSAELQRLSEELLSGRYQPLPARRVYIPKSNGKLRPLGIPTIKDRVVQTAVLIVINPVLDTDLSPRQYGFRSHIDAKMAIRRVYFGISKRFAREVVDADLSDYFSTIPHGQLMKCLARRITDGSVLGIIRQWLRAPVVERTRQGVEIRTTVARNTHRGTAQGGLCSAEHKPPYEQCRIMHSVCL
;
A
#
# COMPACT_ATOMS: atom_id res chain seq x y z
N MET A 1 -20.61 -2.71 -0.16
CA MET A 1 -19.75 -3.58 -1.00
C MET A 1 -18.85 -4.51 -0.18
N GLN A 2 -17.93 -3.99 0.65
CA GLN A 2 -16.93 -4.80 1.39
C GLN A 2 -17.47 -5.71 2.52
N ARG A 3 -18.63 -5.38 3.12
CA ARG A 3 -19.18 -6.11 4.29
C ARG A 3 -19.36 -7.61 4.04
N LYS A 4 -19.81 -8.01 2.84
CA LYS A 4 -20.04 -9.43 2.50
C LYS A 4 -18.74 -10.24 2.52
N LEU A 5 -17.65 -9.67 2.01
CA LEU A 5 -16.32 -10.29 2.03
C LEU A 5 -15.78 -10.41 3.45
N ALA A 6 -15.92 -9.35 4.26
CA ALA A 6 -15.53 -9.37 5.68
C ALA A 6 -16.29 -10.45 6.46
N THR A 7 -17.62 -10.52 6.27
CA THR A 7 -18.46 -11.53 6.92
C THR A 7 -18.04 -12.94 6.52
N TRP A 8 -17.84 -13.21 5.23
CA TRP A 8 -17.39 -14.52 4.76
C TRP A 8 -16.00 -14.90 5.27
N ALA A 9 -15.08 -13.94 5.38
CA ALA A 9 -13.74 -14.18 5.91
C ALA A 9 -13.76 -14.47 7.41
N ALA A 10 -14.66 -13.82 8.16
CA ALA A 10 -14.82 -13.99 9.60
C ALA A 10 -15.56 -15.29 9.98
N THR A 11 -16.56 -15.71 9.22
CA THR A 11 -17.35 -16.92 9.52
C THR A 11 -16.67 -18.22 9.11
N ALA A 12 -15.67 -18.16 8.22
CA ALA A 12 -14.90 -19.33 7.78
C ALA A 12 -13.40 -18.99 7.68
N PRO A 13 -12.64 -19.11 8.79
CA PRO A 13 -11.22 -18.71 8.84
C PRO A 13 -10.30 -19.48 7.87
N SER A 14 -10.66 -20.72 7.52
CA SER A 14 -9.93 -21.53 6.53
C SER A 14 -10.34 -21.25 5.09
N ARG A 15 -11.39 -20.43 4.86
CA ARG A 15 -11.91 -20.18 3.52
C ARG A 15 -10.94 -19.34 2.72
N ARG A 16 -10.44 -19.94 1.65
CA ARG A 16 -9.66 -19.27 0.62
C ARG A 16 -10.61 -18.59 -0.35
N ILE A 17 -10.36 -17.33 -0.67
CA ILE A 17 -11.24 -16.54 -1.52
C ILE A 17 -10.74 -16.59 -2.95
N GLU A 18 -11.66 -17.00 -3.83
CA GLU A 18 -11.45 -17.21 -5.26
C GLU A 18 -12.13 -16.11 -6.09
N ARG A 19 -11.76 -16.04 -7.38
CA ARG A 19 -12.41 -15.20 -8.40
C ARG A 19 -12.47 -13.71 -8.04
N LEU A 20 -11.45 -13.22 -7.32
CA LEU A 20 -11.30 -11.83 -6.93
C LEU A 20 -11.11 -10.92 -8.14
N LEU A 21 -10.43 -11.38 -9.19
CA LEU A 21 -10.21 -10.57 -10.39
C LEU A 21 -11.54 -10.09 -10.98
N ARG A 22 -12.52 -10.99 -11.10
CA ARG A 22 -13.84 -10.67 -11.66
C ARG A 22 -14.58 -9.61 -10.84
N LEU A 23 -14.38 -9.62 -9.52
CA LEU A 23 -14.94 -8.61 -8.62
C LEU A 23 -14.23 -7.27 -8.79
N ILE A 24 -12.89 -7.28 -8.82
CA ILE A 24 -12.06 -6.09 -9.02
C ILE A 24 -12.40 -5.38 -10.33
N THR A 25 -12.70 -6.12 -11.39
CA THR A 25 -12.96 -5.59 -12.73
C THR A 25 -14.39 -5.10 -12.95
N GLN A 26 -15.28 -5.26 -11.97
CA GLN A 26 -16.64 -4.71 -12.06
C GLN A 26 -16.61 -3.18 -12.10
N PRO A 27 -17.44 -2.54 -12.97
CA PRO A 27 -17.43 -1.08 -13.13
C PRO A 27 -17.56 -0.31 -11.82
N GLU A 28 -18.43 -0.76 -10.91
CA GLU A 28 -18.67 -0.13 -9.61
C GLU A 28 -17.46 -0.20 -8.67
N TRP A 29 -16.68 -1.29 -8.72
CA TRP A 29 -15.48 -1.47 -7.90
C TRP A 29 -14.32 -0.63 -8.43
N LEU A 30 -14.13 -0.62 -9.76
CA LEU A 30 -13.12 0.24 -10.40
C LEU A 30 -13.45 1.72 -10.23
N ALA A 31 -14.73 2.10 -10.34
CA ALA A 31 -15.17 3.48 -10.12
C ALA A 31 -14.92 3.92 -8.68
N GLU A 32 -15.22 3.07 -7.69
CA GLU A 32 -14.94 3.38 -6.28
C GLU A 32 -13.44 3.47 -6.00
N ALA A 33 -12.64 2.57 -6.59
CA ALA A 33 -11.19 2.62 -6.49
C ALA A 33 -10.61 3.91 -7.11
N ALA A 34 -11.15 4.32 -8.26
CA ALA A 34 -10.78 5.58 -8.90
C ALA A 34 -11.17 6.77 -8.03
N ARG A 35 -12.38 6.80 -7.47
CA ARG A 35 -12.84 7.85 -6.57
C ARG A 35 -11.91 8.01 -5.36
N ILE A 36 -11.56 6.91 -4.71
CA ILE A 36 -10.61 6.91 -3.58
C ILE A 36 -9.23 7.41 -4.03
N THR A 37 -8.69 6.86 -5.12
CA THR A 37 -7.37 7.24 -5.65
C THR A 37 -7.30 8.74 -5.97
N LEU A 38 -8.33 9.27 -6.65
CA LEU A 38 -8.42 10.66 -7.10
C LEU A 38 -8.74 11.65 -5.98
N SER A 39 -9.24 11.18 -4.84
CA SER A 39 -9.45 12.02 -3.64
C SER A 39 -8.16 12.23 -2.83
N SER A 40 -7.13 11.40 -3.03
CA SER A 40 -5.86 11.51 -2.32
C SER A 40 -5.03 12.72 -2.76
N LYS A 41 -4.23 13.28 -1.84
CA LYS A 41 -3.31 14.39 -2.16
C LYS A 41 -2.27 14.01 -3.24
N GLY A 42 -1.86 12.74 -3.25
CA GLY A 42 -0.90 12.20 -4.22
C GLY A 42 -1.45 12.07 -5.65
N ALA A 43 -2.78 12.24 -5.86
CA ALA A 43 -3.39 12.14 -7.18
C ALA A 43 -2.87 13.19 -8.18
N GLN A 44 -2.38 14.32 -7.69
CA GLN A 44 -1.77 15.36 -8.53
C GLN A 44 -0.35 15.02 -8.97
N THR A 45 0.31 14.07 -8.30
CA THR A 45 1.69 13.70 -8.62
C THR A 45 1.71 12.61 -9.70
N PRO A 46 2.21 12.91 -10.91
CA PRO A 46 2.22 11.96 -12.00
C PRO A 46 3.27 10.86 -11.79
N GLY A 47 3.02 9.71 -12.41
CA GLY A 47 4.02 8.63 -12.56
C GLY A 47 5.00 8.94 -13.70
N VAL A 48 5.58 7.90 -14.28
CA VAL A 48 6.51 8.01 -15.42
C VAL A 48 5.82 8.46 -16.72
N ASP A 49 4.52 8.24 -16.83
CA ASP A 49 3.67 8.56 -17.99
C ASP A 49 3.20 10.02 -18.03
N GLY A 50 3.48 10.81 -17.00
CA GLY A 50 3.02 12.20 -16.93
C GLY A 50 1.50 12.35 -16.76
N MET A 51 0.78 11.26 -16.47
CA MET A 51 -0.68 11.28 -16.23
C MET A 51 -0.95 11.65 -14.77
N ASN A 52 -1.78 12.68 -14.57
CA ASN A 52 -2.23 13.14 -13.27
C ASN A 52 -3.77 13.08 -13.17
N LYS A 53 -4.30 13.48 -12.01
CA LYS A 53 -5.75 13.52 -11.74
C LYS A 53 -6.54 14.23 -12.85
N ALA A 54 -6.14 15.44 -13.24
CA ALA A 54 -6.89 16.24 -14.22
C ALA A 54 -6.98 15.52 -15.57
N LYS A 55 -5.87 14.96 -16.06
CA LYS A 55 -5.84 14.22 -17.34
C LYS A 55 -6.66 12.94 -17.29
N LEU A 56 -6.59 12.18 -16.18
CA LEU A 56 -7.36 10.95 -16.04
C LEU A 56 -8.87 11.24 -15.93
N GLN A 57 -9.26 12.33 -15.25
CA GLN A 57 -10.68 12.69 -15.07
C GLN A 57 -11.38 13.04 -16.38
N ALA A 58 -10.66 13.62 -17.36
CA ALA A 58 -11.23 14.00 -18.65
C ALA A 58 -11.76 12.81 -19.48
N GLY A 59 -11.26 11.59 -19.23
CA GLY A 59 -11.64 10.37 -19.95
C GLY A 59 -11.90 9.18 -19.04
N LEU A 60 -12.32 9.43 -17.79
CA LEU A 60 -12.31 8.41 -16.73
C LEU A 60 -13.09 7.15 -17.11
N SER A 61 -14.32 7.28 -17.58
CA SER A 61 -15.17 6.11 -17.89
C SER A 61 -14.55 5.19 -18.94
N ALA A 62 -14.01 5.76 -20.03
CA ALA A 62 -13.35 5.00 -21.08
C ALA A 62 -12.06 4.32 -20.58
N GLU A 63 -11.29 5.01 -19.73
CA GLU A 63 -10.07 4.44 -19.16
C GLU A 63 -10.37 3.32 -18.16
N LEU A 64 -11.44 3.43 -17.35
CA LEU A 64 -11.87 2.36 -16.45
C LEU A 64 -12.37 1.12 -17.22
N GLN A 65 -13.09 1.33 -18.33
CA GLN A 65 -13.50 0.23 -19.21
C GLN A 65 -12.27 -0.48 -19.80
N ARG A 66 -11.32 0.28 -20.37
CA ARG A 66 -10.06 -0.26 -20.90
C ARG A 66 -9.28 -1.03 -19.82
N LEU A 67 -9.19 -0.48 -18.62
CA LEU A 67 -8.56 -1.16 -17.48
C LEU A 67 -9.23 -2.50 -17.15
N SER A 68 -10.57 -2.53 -17.13
CA SER A 68 -11.32 -3.77 -16.91
C SER A 68 -10.98 -4.83 -17.95
N GLU A 69 -10.97 -4.44 -19.24
CA GLU A 69 -10.61 -5.32 -20.36
C GLU A 69 -9.15 -5.79 -20.29
N GLU A 70 -8.20 -4.91 -19.98
CA GLU A 70 -6.78 -5.23 -19.80
C GLU A 70 -6.58 -6.24 -18.67
N LEU A 71 -7.27 -6.07 -17.55
CA LEU A 71 -7.20 -6.96 -16.39
C LEU A 71 -7.81 -8.33 -16.70
N LEU A 72 -9.00 -8.37 -17.31
CA LEU A 72 -9.68 -9.62 -17.68
C LEU A 72 -8.92 -10.41 -18.74
N SER A 73 -8.31 -9.72 -19.71
CA SER A 73 -7.50 -10.35 -20.77
C SER A 73 -6.08 -10.72 -20.33
N GLY A 74 -5.65 -10.33 -19.12
CA GLY A 74 -4.28 -10.53 -18.64
C GLY A 74 -3.23 -9.65 -19.33
N ARG A 75 -3.66 -8.66 -20.12
CA ARG A 75 -2.78 -7.70 -20.82
C ARG A 75 -2.30 -6.56 -19.93
N TYR A 76 -2.92 -6.35 -18.78
CA TYR A 76 -2.46 -5.37 -17.80
C TYR A 76 -0.99 -5.65 -17.42
N GLN A 77 -0.16 -4.62 -17.56
CA GLN A 77 1.24 -4.61 -17.14
C GLN A 77 1.51 -3.28 -16.42
N PRO A 78 2.01 -3.31 -15.18
CA PRO A 78 2.31 -2.08 -14.47
C PRO A 78 3.48 -1.35 -15.11
N LEU A 79 3.39 -0.03 -15.15
CA LEU A 79 4.48 0.81 -15.62
C LEU A 79 5.54 0.95 -14.52
N PRO A 80 6.80 1.27 -14.88
CA PRO A 80 7.83 1.56 -13.90
C PRO A 80 7.41 2.66 -12.93
N ALA A 81 7.76 2.51 -11.65
CA ALA A 81 7.51 3.56 -10.67
C ALA A 81 8.51 4.70 -10.85
N ARG A 82 8.06 5.95 -10.72
CA ARG A 82 8.92 7.14 -10.82
C ARG A 82 9.60 7.41 -9.48
N ARG A 83 10.94 7.46 -9.46
CA ARG A 83 11.72 7.80 -8.27
C ARG A 83 11.55 9.28 -7.93
N VAL A 84 11.23 9.55 -6.67
CA VAL A 84 11.38 10.88 -6.05
C VAL A 84 12.05 10.75 -4.70
N TYR A 85 12.72 11.81 -4.25
CA TYR A 85 13.37 11.85 -2.95
C TYR A 85 12.65 12.83 -2.04
N ILE A 86 12.31 12.37 -0.83
CA ILE A 86 11.81 13.24 0.23
C ILE A 86 12.92 13.45 1.27
N PRO A 87 13.26 14.71 1.61
CA PRO A 87 14.19 14.98 2.71
C PRO A 87 13.68 14.43 4.04
N LYS A 88 14.54 13.75 4.79
CA LYS A 88 14.31 13.44 6.20
C LYS A 88 14.87 14.57 7.08
N SER A 89 14.39 14.67 8.31
CA SER A 89 14.91 15.58 9.33
C SER A 89 16.40 15.38 9.64
N ASN A 90 16.93 14.16 9.41
CA ASN A 90 18.34 13.82 9.64
C ASN A 90 19.24 14.04 8.41
N GLY A 91 18.80 14.79 7.40
CA GLY A 91 19.57 15.09 6.19
C GLY A 91 19.65 13.95 5.16
N LYS A 92 19.25 12.72 5.51
CA LYS A 92 19.16 11.61 4.56
C LYS A 92 17.92 11.77 3.65
N LEU A 93 18.00 11.22 2.44
CA LEU A 93 16.85 11.20 1.52
C LEU A 93 16.07 9.89 1.65
N ARG A 94 14.74 9.98 1.66
CA ARG A 94 13.84 8.82 1.55
C ARG A 94 13.47 8.62 0.07
N PRO A 95 13.86 7.50 -0.54
CA PRO A 95 13.52 7.24 -1.93
C PRO A 95 12.09 6.68 -2.03
N LEU A 96 11.19 7.42 -2.66
CA LEU A 96 9.83 6.97 -3.01
C LEU A 96 9.77 6.52 -4.47
N GLY A 97 8.95 5.52 -4.76
CA GLY A 97 8.60 5.11 -6.12
C GLY A 97 7.12 5.36 -6.35
N ILE A 98 6.79 6.34 -7.18
CA ILE A 98 5.42 6.77 -7.48
C ILE A 98 4.91 5.97 -8.69
N PRO A 99 3.93 5.06 -8.52
CA PRO A 99 3.29 4.38 -9.64
C PRO A 99 2.47 5.38 -10.46
N THR A 100 2.13 4.99 -11.69
CA THR A 100 1.19 5.77 -12.51
C THR A 100 -0.17 5.86 -11.84
N ILE A 101 -0.94 6.88 -12.20
CA ILE A 101 -2.27 7.04 -11.61
C ILE A 101 -3.19 5.86 -11.97
N LYS A 102 -3.01 5.29 -13.17
CA LYS A 102 -3.67 4.07 -13.62
C LYS A 102 -3.33 2.88 -12.71
N ASP A 103 -2.04 2.66 -12.45
CA ASP A 103 -1.59 1.59 -11.55
C ASP A 103 -2.12 1.80 -10.13
N ARG A 104 -2.16 3.05 -9.64
CA ARG A 104 -2.73 3.37 -8.32
C ARG A 104 -4.22 3.05 -8.22
N VAL A 105 -5.00 3.21 -9.31
CA VAL A 105 -6.41 2.79 -9.34
C VAL A 105 -6.52 1.28 -9.21
N VAL A 106 -5.77 0.50 -10.00
CA VAL A 106 -5.81 -0.98 -9.93
C VAL A 106 -5.34 -1.49 -8.57
N GLN A 107 -4.28 -0.88 -8.05
CA GLN A 107 -3.78 -1.11 -6.70
C GLN A 107 -4.88 -0.87 -5.66
N THR A 108 -5.52 0.29 -5.70
CA THR A 108 -6.63 0.62 -4.79
C THR A 108 -7.78 -0.38 -4.92
N ALA A 109 -8.14 -0.79 -6.15
CA ALA A 109 -9.19 -1.78 -6.38
C ALA A 109 -8.87 -3.13 -5.75
N VAL A 110 -7.64 -3.62 -5.92
CA VAL A 110 -7.14 -4.82 -5.23
C VAL A 110 -7.22 -4.64 -3.72
N LEU A 111 -6.77 -3.50 -3.18
CA LEU A 111 -6.76 -3.22 -1.74
C LEU A 111 -8.16 -3.29 -1.13
N ILE A 112 -9.13 -2.63 -1.75
CA ILE A 112 -10.54 -2.58 -1.30
C ILE A 112 -11.11 -4.01 -1.19
N VAL A 113 -10.69 -4.91 -2.08
CA VAL A 113 -11.17 -6.30 -2.12
C VAL A 113 -10.43 -7.20 -1.12
N ILE A 114 -9.10 -7.07 -0.99
CA ILE A 114 -8.31 -7.98 -0.15
C ILE A 114 -8.27 -7.56 1.33
N ASN A 115 -8.33 -6.26 1.64
CA ASN A 115 -8.19 -5.78 3.01
C ASN A 115 -9.23 -6.38 3.97
N PRO A 116 -10.53 -6.43 3.64
CA PRO A 116 -11.53 -7.02 4.52
C PRO A 116 -11.25 -8.48 4.90
N VAL A 117 -10.48 -9.18 4.07
CA VAL A 117 -10.07 -10.57 4.28
C VAL A 117 -8.85 -10.60 5.19
N LEU A 118 -7.81 -9.84 4.84
CA LEU A 118 -6.55 -9.82 5.58
C LEU A 118 -6.72 -9.22 6.99
N ASP A 119 -7.56 -8.20 7.13
CA ASP A 119 -7.85 -7.55 8.42
C ASP A 119 -8.41 -8.51 9.48
N THR A 120 -9.05 -9.62 9.07
CA THR A 120 -9.55 -10.65 10.00
C THR A 120 -8.44 -11.46 10.66
N ASP A 121 -7.29 -11.58 9.99
CA ASP A 121 -6.15 -12.36 10.47
C ASP A 121 -5.11 -11.49 11.21
N LEU A 122 -5.20 -10.16 11.12
CA LEU A 122 -4.27 -9.26 11.79
C LEU A 122 -4.50 -9.24 13.29
N SER A 123 -3.39 -9.12 14.04
CA SER A 123 -3.44 -9.00 15.49
C SER A 123 -4.33 -7.82 15.91
N PRO A 124 -5.15 -7.97 16.96
CA PRO A 124 -5.88 -6.85 17.56
C PRO A 124 -4.95 -5.73 18.07
N ARG A 125 -3.66 -6.02 18.27
CA ARG A 125 -2.62 -5.07 18.69
C ARG A 125 -1.85 -4.46 17.51
N GLN A 126 -2.27 -4.71 16.28
CA GLN A 126 -1.75 -4.04 15.10
C GLN A 126 -2.61 -2.81 14.80
N TYR A 127 -2.03 -1.63 15.03
CA TYR A 127 -2.74 -0.35 14.91
C TYR A 127 -2.46 0.37 13.59
N GLY A 128 -1.32 0.10 12.95
CA GLY A 128 -0.94 0.75 11.70
C GLY A 128 -1.75 0.26 10.50
N PHE A 129 -2.14 1.20 9.63
CA PHE A 129 -2.70 0.94 8.28
C PHE A 129 -4.02 0.16 8.25
N ARG A 130 -4.86 0.32 9.27
CA ARG A 130 -6.20 -0.29 9.34
C ARG A 130 -7.27 0.79 9.31
N SER A 131 -8.35 0.56 8.56
CA SER A 131 -9.37 1.59 8.28
C SER A 131 -10.14 2.10 9.51
N HIS A 132 -10.06 1.40 10.64
CA HIS A 132 -10.83 1.70 11.85
C HIS A 132 -9.97 1.87 13.11
N ILE A 133 -8.65 1.96 12.95
CA ILE A 133 -7.70 2.04 14.06
C ILE A 133 -6.74 3.20 13.83
N ASP A 134 -6.44 3.94 14.89
CA ASP A 134 -5.53 5.09 14.85
C ASP A 134 -4.35 4.95 15.81
N ALA A 135 -3.38 5.86 15.68
CA ALA A 135 -2.21 5.92 16.56
C ALA A 135 -2.59 6.23 18.03
N LYS A 136 -3.69 6.95 18.26
CA LYS A 136 -4.15 7.28 19.62
C LYS A 136 -4.63 6.04 20.36
N MET A 137 -5.22 5.07 19.67
CA MET A 137 -5.58 3.77 20.24
C MET A 137 -4.34 2.98 20.70
N ALA A 138 -3.24 3.04 19.95
CA ALA A 138 -1.96 2.44 20.36
C ALA A 138 -1.41 3.12 21.64
N ILE A 139 -1.44 4.46 21.68
CA ILE A 139 -1.00 5.23 22.86
C ILE A 139 -1.86 4.90 24.08
N ARG A 140 -3.19 4.86 23.93
CA ARG A 140 -4.11 4.46 25.02
C ARG A 140 -3.81 3.07 25.54
N ARG A 141 -3.47 2.12 24.66
CA ARG A 141 -3.11 0.76 25.05
C ARG A 141 -1.87 0.75 25.94
N VAL A 142 -0.83 1.51 25.58
CA VAL A 142 0.39 1.66 26.39
C VAL A 142 0.06 2.32 27.72
N TYR A 143 -0.69 3.43 27.70
CA TYR A 143 -1.11 4.15 28.90
C TYR A 143 -1.83 3.25 29.92
N PHE A 144 -2.80 2.45 29.47
CA PHE A 144 -3.50 1.50 30.36
C PHE A 144 -2.64 0.30 30.77
N GLY A 145 -1.64 -0.08 29.97
CA GLY A 145 -0.64 -1.08 30.36
C GLY A 145 0.19 -0.62 31.56
N ILE A 146 0.62 0.64 31.53
CA ILE A 146 1.39 1.25 32.63
C ILE A 146 0.48 1.47 33.86
N SER A 147 -0.64 2.19 33.68
CA SER A 147 -1.50 2.64 34.78
C SER A 147 -2.32 1.55 35.46
N LYS A 148 -2.76 0.51 34.72
CA LYS A 148 -3.67 -0.53 35.27
C LYS A 148 -3.05 -1.91 35.36
N ARG A 149 -1.96 -2.17 34.66
CA ARG A 149 -1.29 -3.49 34.64
C ARG A 149 0.14 -3.43 35.15
N PHE A 150 0.58 -2.29 35.66
CA PHE A 150 1.90 -2.07 36.26
C PHE A 150 3.05 -2.53 35.35
N ALA A 151 2.91 -2.39 34.03
CA ALA A 151 4.02 -2.62 33.12
C ALA A 151 5.10 -1.55 33.38
N ARG A 152 6.30 -1.98 33.77
CA ARG A 152 7.42 -1.09 34.15
C ARG A 152 8.52 -1.00 33.09
N GLU A 153 8.54 -1.94 32.15
CA GLU A 153 9.57 -2.07 31.13
C GLU A 153 8.97 -1.96 29.74
N VAL A 154 9.70 -1.29 28.86
CA VAL A 154 9.35 -1.12 27.44
C VAL A 154 10.51 -1.64 26.61
N VAL A 155 10.21 -2.58 25.72
CA VAL A 155 11.15 -3.01 24.69
C VAL A 155 10.83 -2.18 23.45
N ASP A 156 11.74 -1.27 23.12
CA ASP A 156 11.69 -0.51 21.88
C ASP A 156 12.41 -1.26 20.76
N ALA A 157 11.72 -1.49 19.65
CA ALA A 157 12.23 -2.24 18.51
C ALA A 157 11.75 -1.58 17.22
N ASP A 158 12.71 -1.15 16.40
CA ASP A 158 12.47 -0.52 15.09
C ASP A 158 13.17 -1.29 13.97
N LEU A 159 12.55 -1.28 12.78
CA LEU A 159 13.11 -1.90 11.59
C LEU A 159 13.80 -0.84 10.72
N SER A 160 15.13 -0.93 10.64
CA SER A 160 16.00 0.05 9.98
C SER A 160 15.68 0.32 8.50
N ASP A 161 15.30 -0.71 7.74
CA ASP A 161 14.92 -0.59 6.32
C ASP A 161 13.88 -1.65 5.91
N TYR A 162 12.67 -1.50 6.45
CA TYR A 162 11.59 -2.46 6.19
C TYR A 162 11.31 -2.63 4.69
N PHE A 163 10.98 -1.56 3.98
CA PHE A 163 10.43 -1.67 2.61
C PHE A 163 11.44 -2.11 1.56
N SER A 164 12.75 -1.89 1.72
CA SER A 164 13.73 -2.38 0.75
C SER A 164 14.05 -3.87 0.96
N THR A 165 13.81 -4.39 2.17
CA THR A 165 14.26 -5.73 2.57
C THR A 165 13.17 -6.79 2.52
N ILE A 166 11.90 -6.44 2.28
CA ILE A 166 10.78 -7.41 2.24
C ILE A 166 11.04 -8.53 1.22
N PRO A 167 11.15 -9.80 1.63
CA PRO A 167 11.34 -10.91 0.70
C PRO A 167 10.04 -11.23 -0.04
N HIS A 168 10.05 -11.10 -1.38
CA HIS A 168 8.85 -11.31 -2.22
C HIS A 168 8.26 -12.70 -2.04
N GLY A 169 9.11 -13.73 -1.96
CA GLY A 169 8.66 -15.11 -1.80
C GLY A 169 7.84 -15.34 -0.53
N GLN A 170 8.29 -14.79 0.61
CA GLN A 170 7.56 -14.94 1.87
C GLN A 170 6.30 -14.09 1.88
N LEU A 171 6.36 -12.85 1.36
CA LEU A 171 5.18 -11.99 1.22
C LEU A 171 4.08 -12.67 0.39
N MET A 172 4.45 -13.23 -0.76
CA MET A 172 3.51 -13.94 -1.63
C MET A 172 2.95 -15.22 -0.96
N LYS A 173 3.77 -15.94 -0.19
CA LYS A 173 3.29 -17.09 0.61
C LYS A 173 2.28 -16.66 1.67
N CYS A 174 2.47 -15.51 2.33
CA CYS A 174 1.51 -14.96 3.28
C CYS A 174 0.18 -14.63 2.61
N LEU A 175 0.19 -13.94 1.47
CA LEU A 175 -1.02 -13.61 0.71
C LEU A 175 -1.76 -14.86 0.22
N ALA A 176 -1.01 -15.87 -0.25
CA ALA A 176 -1.57 -17.11 -0.79
C ALA A 176 -2.29 -17.99 0.25
N ARG A 177 -2.13 -17.72 1.56
CA ARG A 177 -2.90 -18.41 2.62
C ARG A 177 -4.39 -18.11 2.52
N ARG A 178 -4.75 -16.86 2.18
CA ARG A 178 -6.14 -16.41 2.10
C ARG A 178 -6.65 -16.22 0.68
N ILE A 179 -5.75 -15.91 -0.26
CA ILE A 179 -6.10 -15.60 -1.65
C ILE A 179 -5.65 -16.74 -2.55
N THR A 180 -6.57 -17.34 -3.30
CA THR A 180 -6.29 -18.39 -4.29
C THR A 180 -6.35 -17.92 -5.73
N ASP A 181 -6.85 -16.70 -5.96
CA ASP A 181 -6.91 -16.12 -7.30
C ASP A 181 -5.50 -15.85 -7.86
N GLY A 182 -5.05 -16.73 -8.76
CA GLY A 182 -3.74 -16.67 -9.38
C GLY A 182 -3.50 -15.41 -10.20
N SER A 183 -4.55 -14.82 -10.78
CA SER A 183 -4.44 -13.59 -11.57
C SER A 183 -4.16 -12.40 -10.66
N VAL A 184 -4.86 -12.29 -9.53
CA VAL A 184 -4.59 -11.23 -8.53
C VAL A 184 -3.20 -11.39 -7.92
N LEU A 185 -2.80 -12.61 -7.56
CA LEU A 185 -1.44 -12.88 -7.08
C LEU A 185 -0.38 -12.56 -8.14
N GLY A 186 -0.67 -12.82 -9.42
CA GLY A 186 0.17 -12.46 -10.54
C GLY A 186 0.38 -10.96 -10.65
N ILE A 187 -0.70 -10.18 -10.60
CA ILE A 187 -0.67 -8.71 -10.63
C ILE A 187 0.16 -8.16 -9.46
N ILE A 188 -0.07 -8.67 -8.23
CA ILE A 188 0.72 -8.24 -7.06
C ILE A 188 2.22 -8.53 -7.25
N ARG A 189 2.54 -9.70 -7.80
CA ARG A 189 3.94 -10.05 -8.10
C ARG A 189 4.55 -9.15 -9.16
N GLN A 190 3.78 -8.71 -10.17
CA GLN A 190 4.24 -7.76 -11.17
C GLN A 190 4.57 -6.40 -10.52
N TRP A 191 3.75 -5.91 -9.57
CA TRP A 191 4.03 -4.68 -8.84
C TRP A 191 5.30 -4.76 -7.99
N LEU A 192 5.53 -5.88 -7.29
CA LEU A 192 6.74 -6.09 -6.49
C LEU A 192 8.01 -6.10 -7.36
N ARG A 193 7.90 -6.51 -8.62
CA ARG A 193 8.99 -6.58 -9.60
C ARG A 193 9.05 -5.38 -10.54
N ALA A 194 8.15 -4.41 -10.38
CA ALA A 194 8.07 -3.25 -11.24
C ALA A 194 9.39 -2.47 -11.16
N PRO A 195 10.03 -2.13 -12.30
CA PRO A 195 11.24 -1.33 -12.30
C PRO A 195 10.98 0.05 -11.71
N VAL A 196 12.05 0.70 -11.24
CA VAL A 196 12.01 2.09 -10.81
C VAL A 196 12.81 2.93 -11.78
N VAL A 197 12.23 4.04 -12.24
CA VAL A 197 12.85 4.98 -13.16
C VAL A 197 13.18 6.27 -12.41
N GLU A 198 14.41 6.73 -12.53
CA GLU A 198 14.91 7.98 -11.95
C GLU A 198 15.46 8.88 -13.06
N ARG A 199 15.14 10.18 -13.00
CA ARG A 199 15.72 11.17 -13.92
C ARG A 199 16.76 11.98 -13.18
N THR A 200 18.00 11.97 -13.67
CA THR A 200 19.10 12.74 -13.07
C THR A 200 18.96 14.23 -13.39
N ARG A 201 19.73 15.07 -12.68
CA ARG A 201 19.81 16.51 -12.96
C ARG A 201 20.27 16.84 -14.39
N GLN A 202 21.03 15.93 -15.00
CA GLN A 202 21.52 16.04 -16.38
C GLN A 202 20.48 15.54 -17.42
N GLY A 203 19.28 15.18 -16.98
CA GLY A 203 18.19 14.72 -17.85
C GLY A 203 18.25 13.25 -18.24
N VAL A 204 19.30 12.52 -17.82
CA VAL A 204 19.49 11.09 -18.10
C VAL A 204 18.48 10.26 -17.31
N GLU A 205 17.85 9.30 -17.97
CA GLU A 205 16.93 8.36 -17.35
C GLU A 205 17.66 7.07 -16.94
N ILE A 206 17.59 6.74 -15.65
CA ILE A 206 18.17 5.52 -15.08
C ILE A 206 17.03 4.59 -14.69
N ARG A 207 17.03 3.39 -15.27
CA ARG A 207 16.06 2.33 -14.95
C ARG A 207 16.70 1.27 -14.07
N THR A 208 16.15 1.07 -12.89
CA THR A 208 16.63 0.13 -11.88
C THR A 208 15.68 -1.06 -11.73
N THR A 209 16.21 -2.28 -11.80
CA THR A 209 15.47 -3.54 -11.63
C THR A 209 15.88 -4.34 -10.39
N VAL A 210 16.57 -3.69 -9.43
CA VAL A 210 17.09 -4.33 -8.21
C VAL A 210 16.05 -5.18 -7.50
N ALA A 211 14.83 -4.66 -7.27
CA ALA A 211 13.80 -5.41 -6.57
C ALA A 211 13.40 -6.71 -7.29
N ARG A 212 13.38 -6.68 -8.63
CA ARG A 212 13.13 -7.87 -9.45
C ARG A 212 14.27 -8.86 -9.33
N ASN A 213 15.52 -8.40 -9.42
CA ASN A 213 16.71 -9.26 -9.49
C ASN A 213 17.02 -9.89 -8.13
N THR A 214 16.84 -9.17 -7.04
CA THR A 214 17.08 -9.67 -5.68
C THR A 214 15.87 -10.39 -5.10
N HIS A 215 14.70 -10.26 -5.73
CA HIS A 215 13.41 -10.71 -5.19
C HIS A 215 13.10 -10.10 -3.81
N ARG A 216 13.53 -8.86 -3.59
CA ARG A 216 13.35 -8.13 -2.32
C ARG A 216 12.90 -6.70 -2.55
N GLY A 217 12.16 -6.20 -1.56
CA GLY A 217 11.76 -4.82 -1.44
C GLY A 217 10.51 -4.45 -2.25
N THR A 218 9.98 -3.27 -1.99
CA THR A 218 8.82 -2.70 -2.69
C THR A 218 9.02 -1.21 -2.90
N ALA A 219 8.52 -0.68 -4.02
CA ALA A 219 8.49 0.76 -4.24
C ALA A 219 7.62 1.43 -3.17
N GLN A 220 8.18 2.40 -2.45
CA GLN A 220 7.45 3.22 -1.49
C GLN A 220 6.60 4.24 -2.26
N GLY A 221 5.32 3.94 -2.47
CA GLY A 221 4.37 4.82 -3.19
C GLY A 221 3.18 4.11 -3.83
N GLY A 222 3.17 2.76 -3.82
CA GLY A 222 2.02 1.94 -4.24
C GLY A 222 1.20 1.36 -3.08
N LEU A 223 0.52 0.22 -3.29
CA LEU A 223 -0.28 -0.51 -2.28
C LEU A 223 0.30 -0.60 -0.86
N CYS A 224 1.62 -0.62 -0.76
CA CYS A 224 2.35 -0.81 0.49
C CYS A 224 2.88 0.50 1.10
N SER A 225 2.67 1.67 0.50
CA SER A 225 3.04 2.93 1.17
C SER A 225 1.95 3.34 2.15
N ALA A 226 2.28 3.13 3.41
CA ALA A 226 1.86 3.96 4.51
C ALA A 226 1.62 5.41 4.09
N GLU A 227 0.38 5.91 4.17
CA GLU A 227 0.18 7.35 4.28
C GLU A 227 0.90 7.79 5.56
N HIS A 228 2.09 8.38 5.41
CA HIS A 228 2.77 9.09 6.48
C HIS A 228 1.92 10.32 6.81
N LYS A 229 0.93 10.15 7.69
CA LYS A 229 0.25 11.25 8.38
C LYS A 229 1.02 11.48 9.67
N PRO A 230 1.94 12.45 9.75
CA PRO A 230 2.69 12.69 10.98
C PRO A 230 1.72 13.11 12.10
N PRO A 231 1.67 12.42 13.25
CA PRO A 231 1.08 12.95 14.46
C PRO A 231 2.15 13.46 15.45
N TYR A 232 3.44 13.30 15.13
CA TYR A 232 4.52 13.50 16.10
C TYR A 232 5.01 14.94 16.23
N GLU A 233 4.62 15.87 15.35
CA GLU A 233 4.99 17.29 15.49
C GLU A 233 4.16 18.05 16.55
N GLN A 234 3.04 17.48 17.02
CA GLN A 234 2.22 18.10 18.05
C GLN A 234 2.26 17.42 19.43
N CYS A 235 2.99 16.30 19.55
CA CYS A 235 3.26 15.70 20.84
C CYS A 235 4.63 16.18 21.36
N ARG A 236 4.66 17.39 21.93
CA ARG A 236 5.64 17.73 22.98
C ARG A 236 5.35 16.84 24.19
N ILE A 237 5.86 15.61 24.16
CA ILE A 237 5.86 14.74 25.33
C ILE A 237 7.13 15.07 26.12
N MET A 238 6.93 15.83 27.19
CA MET A 238 7.77 15.99 28.38
C MET A 238 9.28 16.17 28.15
N HIS A 239 9.74 17.41 28.36
CA HIS A 239 11.09 17.63 28.83
C HIS A 239 11.27 16.82 30.13
N SER A 240 12.16 15.83 30.10
CA SER A 240 12.75 15.29 31.32
C SER A 240 13.62 16.38 31.91
N VAL A 241 13.12 17.03 32.96
CA VAL A 241 13.97 17.73 33.92
C VAL A 241 14.73 16.63 34.65
N CYS A 242 15.98 16.41 34.27
CA CYS A 242 16.94 15.86 35.22
C CYS A 242 17.24 16.96 36.24
N LEU A 243 17.39 16.55 37.49
CA LEU A 243 17.81 17.34 38.66
C LEU A 243 18.79 18.47 38.32
#